data_AF-T1BGX6-F1
#
_entry.id   AF-T1BGX6-F1
#
_cell.length_a   1.000
_cell.length_b   1.000
_cell.length_c   1.000
_cell.angle_alpha   90.00
_cell.angle_beta   90.00
_cell.angle_gamma   90.00
#
_symmetry.space_group_name_H-M   'P 1'
#
loop_
_entity.id
_entity.type
_entity.pdbx_description
1 polymer ?
#
loop_
_entity_poly.entity_id
_entity_poly.type
_entity_poly.pdbx_seq_one_letter_code
_entity_poly.pdbx_strand_id
1 'polypeptide(L)'
;MRKALQSGFTLIELMIVVAIIAILATIAIPAYQNYLIRAQVSEGWALAGSAQSAVELFVNETGRMPGDNTSAGLPAAASISGNY
;
A
#
# COMPACT_ATOMS: atom_id res chain seq x y z
N MET A 1 -57.09 12.93 8.45
CA MET A 1 -55.69 12.47 8.45
C MET A 1 -55.04 12.91 7.14
N ARG A 2 -54.02 13.77 7.16
CA ARG A 2 -53.27 14.14 5.95
C ARG A 2 -52.28 13.02 5.65
N LYS A 3 -52.50 12.29 4.55
CA LYS A 3 -51.57 11.28 4.06
C LYS A 3 -50.35 12.03 3.53
N ALA A 4 -49.24 11.99 4.25
CA ALA A 4 -47.96 12.45 3.72
C ALA A 4 -47.68 11.62 2.47
N LEU A 5 -47.62 12.25 1.29
CA LEU A 5 -47.11 11.58 0.10
C LEU A 5 -45.66 11.23 0.41
N GLN A 6 -45.36 9.94 0.55
CA GLN A 6 -43.98 9.47 0.51
C GLN A 6 -43.48 9.71 -0.92
N SER A 7 -42.76 10.81 -1.12
CA SER A 7 -42.01 11.10 -2.34
C SER A 7 -40.82 10.14 -2.40
N GLY A 8 -40.94 9.12 -3.25
CA GLY A 8 -39.84 8.21 -3.59
C GLY A 8 -38.86 8.84 -4.56
N PHE A 9 -37.62 8.33 -4.57
CA PHE A 9 -36.57 8.71 -5.51
C PHE A 9 -36.92 8.26 -6.93
N THR A 10 -36.64 9.08 -7.93
CA THR A 10 -36.90 8.73 -9.34
C THR A 10 -35.77 7.86 -9.91
N LEU A 11 -36.12 7.04 -10.92
CA LEU A 11 -35.11 6.27 -11.65
C LEU A 11 -34.10 7.17 -12.37
N ILE A 12 -34.54 8.34 -12.83
CA ILE A 12 -33.68 9.31 -13.51
C ILE A 12 -32.63 9.86 -12.55
N GLU A 13 -33.01 10.23 -11.32
CA GLU A 13 -32.06 10.68 -10.31
C GLU A 13 -31.02 9.60 -9.99
N LEU A 14 -31.46 8.33 -9.89
CA LEU A 14 -30.54 7.22 -9.62
C LEU A 14 -29.54 7.02 -10.77
N MET A 15 -30.01 7.09 -12.01
CA MET A 15 -29.16 6.94 -13.19
C MET A 15 -28.10 8.05 -13.29
N ILE A 16 -28.45 9.29 -12.94
CA ILE A 16 -27.49 10.41 -12.93
C ILE A 16 -26.43 10.19 -11.85
N VAL A 17 -26.83 9.77 -10.64
CA VAL A 17 -25.88 9.49 -9.55
C VAL A 17 -24.90 8.38 -9.94
N VAL A 18 -25.38 7.28 -10.54
CA VAL A 18 -24.52 6.18 -11.00
C VAL A 18 -23.56 6.63 -12.10
N ALA A 19 -24.03 7.47 -13.04
CA ALA A 19 -23.17 8.01 -14.10
C ALA A 19 -22.03 8.87 -13.54
N ILE A 20 -22.30 9.72 -12.55
CA ILE A 20 -21.27 10.53 -11.88
C ILE A 20 -20.27 9.64 -11.15
N ILE A 21 -20.74 8.63 -10.39
CA ILE A 21 -19.87 7.69 -9.68
C ILE A 21 -18.98 6.93 -10.66
N ALA A 22 -19.50 6.49 -11.81
CA ALA A 22 -18.71 5.79 -12.81
C ALA A 22 -17.56 6.65 -13.35
N ILE A 23 -17.82 7.92 -13.66
CA ILE A 23 -16.79 8.87 -14.10
C ILE A 23 -15.73 9.05 -13.00
N LEU A 24 -16.15 9.32 -11.77
CA LEU A 24 -15.22 9.51 -10.65
C LEU A 24 -14.39 8.25 -10.37
N ALA A 25 -14.98 7.06 -10.44
CA ALA A 25 -14.32 5.78 -10.18
C ALA A 25 -13.17 5.51 -11.15
N THR A 26 -13.31 5.89 -12.43
CA THR A 26 -12.25 5.71 -13.44
C THR A 26 -10.97 6.47 -13.11
N ILE A 27 -11.06 7.58 -12.36
CA ILE A 27 -9.91 8.37 -11.91
C ILE A 27 -9.46 7.93 -10.52
N ALA A 28 -10.41 7.70 -9.61
CA ALA A 28 -10.14 7.41 -8.21
C ALA A 28 -9.48 6.03 -8.01
N ILE A 29 -9.92 5.00 -8.74
CA ILE A 29 -9.38 3.64 -8.62
C ILE A 29 -7.88 3.58 -8.98
N PRO A 30 -7.43 4.03 -10.17
CA PRO A 30 -6.01 3.99 -10.50
C PRO A 30 -5.17 4.92 -9.60
N ALA A 31 -5.72 6.06 -9.17
CA ALA A 31 -5.03 6.94 -8.23
C ALA A 31 -4.80 6.26 -6.87
N TYR A 32 -5.81 5.56 -6.33
CA TYR A 32 -5.69 4.81 -5.09
C TYR A 32 -4.73 3.62 -5.22
N GLN A 33 -4.76 2.89 -6.33
CA GLN A 33 -3.80 1.83 -6.62
C GLN A 33 -2.35 2.36 -6.66
N ASN A 34 -2.13 3.49 -7.34
CA ASN A 34 -0.82 4.14 -7.37
C ASN A 34 -0.35 4.59 -5.99
N TYR A 35 -1.26 5.05 -5.13
CA TYR A 35 -0.95 5.38 -3.74
C TYR A 35 -0.52 4.13 -2.95
N LEU A 36 -1.26 3.02 -3.06
CA LEU A 36 -0.89 1.75 -2.42
C LEU A 36 0.46 1.23 -2.88
N ILE A 37 0.73 1.25 -4.20
CA ILE A 37 2.02 0.84 -4.76
C ILE A 37 3.16 1.71 -4.20
N ARG A 38 2.95 3.03 -4.09
CA ARG A 38 3.96 3.93 -3.50
C ARG A 38 4.18 3.64 -2.02
N ALA A 39 3.12 3.30 -1.27
CA ALA A 39 3.25 2.89 0.12
C ALA A 39 4.05 1.59 0.25
N GLN A 40 3.73 0.57 -0.56
CA GLN A 40 4.47 -0.71 -0.64
C GLN A 40 5.96 -0.49 -0.95
N VAL A 41 6.25 0.32 -1.98
CA VAL A 41 7.64 0.63 -2.35
C VAL A 41 8.36 1.39 -1.23
N SER A 42 7.71 2.37 -0.61
CA SER A 42 8.29 3.12 0.51
C SER A 42 8.59 2.24 1.72
N GLU A 43 7.73 1.28 2.05
CA GLU A 43 7.98 0.31 3.11
C GLU A 43 9.16 -0.60 2.75
N GLY A 44 9.21 -1.10 1.51
CA GLY A 44 10.33 -1.89 1.01
C GLY A 44 11.67 -1.16 1.12
N TRP A 45 11.70 0.15 0.81
CA TRP A 45 12.88 0.99 1.00
C TRP A 45 13.30 1.12 2.46
N ALA A 46 12.35 1.27 3.39
CA ALA A 46 12.64 1.34 4.82
C ALA A 46 13.25 0.02 5.33
N LEU A 47 12.68 -1.12 4.92
CA LEU A 47 13.21 -2.44 5.24
C LEU A 47 14.62 -2.62 4.67
N ALA A 48 14.83 -2.26 3.39
CA ALA A 48 16.13 -2.33 2.74
C ALA A 48 17.19 -1.45 3.45
N GLY A 49 16.82 -0.25 3.88
CA GLY A 49 17.71 0.65 4.63
C GLY A 49 18.18 0.02 5.95
N SER A 50 17.28 -0.62 6.70
CA SER A 50 17.66 -1.35 7.93
C SER A 50 18.62 -2.51 7.65
N ALA A 51 18.40 -3.25 6.56
CA ALA A 51 19.27 -4.33 6.14
C ALA A 51 20.65 -3.82 5.70
N GLN A 52 20.70 -2.71 4.96
CA GLN A 52 21.94 -2.07 4.54
C GLN A 52 22.81 -1.71 5.74
N SER A 53 22.26 -1.07 6.78
CA SER A 53 23.03 -0.72 7.98
C SER A 53 23.63 -1.94 8.69
N ALA A 54 22.90 -3.06 8.74
CA ALA A 54 23.40 -4.29 9.34
C ALA A 54 24.55 -4.91 8.52
N VAL A 55 24.42 -4.90 7.19
CA VAL A 55 25.49 -5.35 6.28
C VAL A 55 26.72 -4.45 6.39
N GLU A 56 26.54 -3.14 6.46
CA GLU A 56 27.64 -2.18 6.64
C GLU A 56 28.37 -2.42 7.97
N LEU A 57 27.65 -2.65 9.06
CA LEU A 57 28.24 -2.99 10.35
C LEU A 57 29.08 -4.28 10.24
N PHE A 58 28.54 -5.34 9.65
CA PHE A 58 29.25 -6.60 9.47
C PHE A 58 30.53 -6.45 8.65
N VAL A 59 30.47 -5.67 7.56
CA VAL A 59 31.65 -5.42 6.71
C VAL A 59 32.70 -4.61 7.48
N ASN A 60 32.29 -3.62 8.27
CA ASN A 60 33.21 -2.83 9.09
C ASN A 60 33.91 -3.70 10.16
N GLU A 61 33.20 -4.66 10.75
CA GLU A 61 33.75 -5.53 11.79
C GLU A 61 34.63 -6.66 11.23
N THR A 62 34.26 -7.24 10.08
CA THR A 62 34.89 -8.47 9.57
C THR A 62 35.76 -8.26 8.33
N GLY A 63 35.68 -7.08 7.70
CA GLY A 63 36.40 -6.76 6.46
C GLY A 63 35.92 -7.51 5.22
N ARG A 64 34.80 -8.24 5.30
CA ARG A 64 34.23 -9.03 4.19
C ARG A 64 32.72 -8.89 4.11
N MET A 65 32.15 -9.18 2.95
CA MET A 65 30.69 -9.22 2.81
C MET A 65 30.10 -10.42 3.56
N PRO A 66 28.90 -10.26 4.16
CA PRO A 66 28.18 -11.37 4.78
C PRO A 66 27.76 -12.40 3.72
N GLY A 67 27.85 -13.69 4.07
CA GLY A 67 27.47 -14.79 3.17
C GLY A 67 25.97 -15.04 3.15
N ASP A 68 25.26 -14.60 4.20
CA ASP A 68 23.82 -14.71 4.36
C ASP A 68 23.29 -13.66 5.35
N ASN A 69 21.96 -13.55 5.48
CA ASN A 69 21.32 -12.62 6.41
C ASN A 69 21.70 -12.87 7.87
N THR A 70 21.82 -14.13 8.27
CA THR A 70 22.09 -14.49 9.67
C THR A 70 23.46 -14.03 10.13
N SER A 71 24.45 -14.09 9.23
CA SER A 71 25.80 -13.59 9.48
C SER A 71 25.81 -12.08 9.68
N ALA A 72 24.93 -11.34 9.01
CA ALA A 72 24.75 -9.90 9.20
C ALA A 72 23.83 -9.53 10.38
N GLY A 73 23.40 -10.49 11.21
CA GLY A 73 22.46 -10.24 12.31
C GLY A 73 21.03 -9.91 11.85
N LEU A 74 20.71 -10.18 10.59
CA LEU A 74 19.38 -9.99 10.02
C LEU A 74 18.53 -11.25 10.15
N PRO A 75 17.19 -11.11 10.20
CA PRO A 75 16.27 -12.24 10.10
C PRO A 75 16.51 -13.04 8.81
N ALA A 76 16.18 -14.33 8.83
CA ALA A 76 16.25 -15.17 7.63
C ALA A 76 15.49 -14.51 6.47
N ALA A 77 15.95 -14.67 5.23
CA ALA A 77 15.41 -13.95 4.08
C ALA A 77 13.87 -14.05 3.94
N ALA A 78 13.29 -15.19 4.30
CA ALA A 78 11.84 -15.42 4.26
C ALA A 78 11.04 -14.73 5.39
N SER A 79 11.70 -14.10 6.35
CA SER A 79 11.09 -13.48 7.53
C SER A 79 11.12 -11.94 7.51
N ILE A 80 11.70 -11.33 6.47
CA ILE A 80 11.64 -9.89 6.24
C ILE A 80 10.39 -9.60 5.41
N SER A 81 9.29 -9.24 6.07
CA SER A 81 8.01 -8.93 5.41
C SER A 81 7.52 -7.53 5.76
N GLY A 82 7.04 -6.81 4.76
CA GLY A 82 6.23 -5.60 4.94
C GLY A 82 4.76 -5.95 5.22
N ASN A 83 4.00 -4.99 5.73
CA ASN A 83 2.56 -5.12 5.95
C ASN A 83 1.73 -4.67 4.73
N TYR A 84 2.35 -3.98 3.77
CA TYR A 84 1.71 -3.51 2.54
C TYR A 84 1.87 -4.49 1.37
#